data_AF-A0A0D8XDL0-F1
#
_entry.id   AF-A0A0D8XDL0-F1
#
_cell.length_a   1.000
_cell.length_b   1.000
_cell.length_c   1.000
_cell.angle_alpha   90.00
_cell.angle_beta   90.00
_cell.angle_gamma   90.00
#
_symmetry.space_group_name_H-M   'P 1'
#
loop_
_entity.id
_entity.type
_entity.pdbx_description
1 polymer ?
#
loop_
_entity_poly.entity_id
_entity_poly.type
_entity_poly.pdbx_seq_one_letter_code
_entity_poly.pdbx_strand_id
1 'polypeptide(L)'
;MSGLLTDCDITSERPLSAVQKRRIARLGFPNVNDGNFLNDEQRVKFSRLNINKETITWNRVIDTNDRFLRGIEIGLGPNEKGHKRKTQFDITVASEIMAILALTTSLQDMRERISKIVVASDMQGKPVTADDVGVTDALTVLMRDTVRPNLMQTLEGTPVFVHAGPFANIAHGQSSILADKVALKLVGDNGFVVTEAGFGADIGLEKFFNVKCRYSGLQPSAVVLVATIRALKMHGGGPPVVAGSPLKHEYCHENVDLVKEGCDTNLRKQAQAGRCV
;
A
#
# COMPACT_ATOMS: atom_id res chain seq x y z
N MET A 1 29.04 24.35 33.59
CA MET A 1 29.28 23.91 32.20
C MET A 1 28.22 24.53 31.30
N SER A 2 28.44 25.81 31.01
CA SER A 2 27.79 26.56 29.95
C SER A 2 28.58 26.28 28.66
N GLY A 3 27.91 25.82 27.61
CA GLY A 3 28.54 25.67 26.30
C GLY A 3 28.01 24.49 25.53
N LEU A 4 26.99 24.73 24.70
CA LEU A 4 26.69 24.07 23.41
C LEU A 4 25.33 24.54 22.84
N LEU A 5 24.99 25.82 23.02
CA LEU A 5 24.13 26.53 22.07
C LEU A 5 25.11 27.32 21.21
N THR A 6 25.59 26.69 20.13
CA THR A 6 26.32 27.37 19.07
C THR A 6 25.43 28.47 18.52
N ASP A 7 25.98 29.68 18.48
CA ASP A 7 25.40 30.88 17.88
C ASP A 7 24.74 30.54 16.53
N CYS A 8 23.42 30.67 16.46
CA CYS A 8 22.74 30.78 15.17
C CYS A 8 23.19 32.10 14.57
N ASP A 9 24.08 32.03 13.58
CA ASP A 9 24.35 33.12 12.66
C ASP A 9 23.01 33.72 12.21
N ILE A 10 22.77 34.98 12.58
CA ILE A 10 21.64 35.78 12.13
C ILE A 10 21.96 36.24 10.70
N THR A 11 22.02 35.30 9.77
CA THR A 11 21.87 35.63 8.36
C THR A 11 20.41 36.01 8.15
N SER A 12 20.15 37.17 7.54
CA SER A 12 18.79 37.68 7.29
C SER A 12 17.94 36.77 6.40
N GLU A 13 18.55 35.81 5.71
CA GLU A 13 17.88 34.83 4.87
C GLU A 13 17.52 33.57 5.66
N ARG A 14 16.24 33.17 5.57
CA ARG A 14 15.74 31.90 6.09
C ARG A 14 15.58 30.91 4.94
N PRO A 15 16.55 30.00 4.74
CA PRO A 15 16.52 29.11 3.59
C PRO A 15 15.34 28.16 3.64
N LEU A 16 14.63 28.03 2.51
CA LEU A 16 13.57 27.06 2.33
C LEU A 16 14.15 25.63 2.30
N SER A 17 13.53 24.74 3.07
CA SER A 17 13.81 23.31 3.04
C SER A 17 13.53 22.70 1.67
N ALA A 18 14.08 21.51 1.41
CA ALA A 18 13.88 20.82 0.14
C ALA A 18 12.39 20.57 -0.18
N VAL A 19 11.55 20.28 0.83
CA VAL A 19 10.10 20.07 0.63
C VAL A 19 9.38 21.38 0.31
N GLN A 20 9.78 22.48 0.94
CA GLN A 20 9.26 23.81 0.62
C GLN A 20 9.62 24.25 -0.80
N LYS A 21 10.85 23.98 -1.25
CA LYS A 21 11.28 24.25 -2.64
C LYS A 21 10.46 23.46 -3.66
N ARG A 22 10.17 22.18 -3.38
CA ARG A 22 9.28 21.35 -4.21
C ARG A 22 7.86 21.92 -4.29
N ARG A 23 7.33 22.42 -3.17
CA ARG A 23 6.01 23.06 -3.13
C ARG A 23 5.98 24.34 -3.96
N ILE A 24 6.98 25.22 -3.86
CA ILE A 24 7.11 26.41 -4.70
C ILE A 24 7.07 26.05 -6.18
N ALA A 25 7.86 25.06 -6.58
CA ALA A 25 7.89 24.60 -7.96
C ALA A 25 6.52 24.08 -8.44
N ARG A 26 5.81 23.30 -7.62
CA ARG A 26 4.45 22.81 -7.94
C ARG A 26 3.39 23.90 -8.02
N LEU A 27 3.54 24.96 -7.23
CA LEU A 27 2.65 26.13 -7.29
C LEU A 27 2.96 27.05 -8.49
N GLY A 28 4.03 26.78 -9.24
CA GLY A 28 4.46 27.61 -10.37
C GLY A 28 5.01 28.96 -9.92
N PHE A 29 5.56 29.04 -8.70
CA PHE A 29 6.10 30.28 -8.14
C PHE A 29 7.59 30.44 -8.47
N PRO A 30 8.15 31.67 -8.42
CA PRO A 30 9.56 31.91 -8.62
C PRO A 30 10.42 31.07 -7.65
N ASN A 31 11.50 30.51 -8.16
CA ASN A 31 12.45 29.75 -7.34
C ASN A 31 13.22 30.72 -6.44
N VAL A 32 12.80 30.80 -5.17
CA VAL A 32 13.40 31.68 -4.17
C VAL A 32 14.06 30.84 -3.08
N ASN A 33 15.15 31.36 -2.50
CA ASN A 33 15.80 30.72 -1.36
C ASN A 33 15.12 31.04 -0.03
N ASP A 34 14.44 32.19 0.09
CA ASP A 34 13.67 32.59 1.26
C ASP A 34 12.23 32.92 0.84
N GLY A 35 11.25 32.45 1.62
CA GLY A 35 9.83 32.73 1.41
C GLY A 35 9.47 34.22 1.53
N ASN A 36 10.33 35.03 2.15
CA ASN A 36 10.19 36.49 2.20
C ASN A 36 10.27 37.15 0.81
N PHE A 37 10.85 36.49 -0.20
CA PHE A 37 10.89 37.00 -1.57
C PHE A 37 9.61 36.72 -2.36
N LEU A 38 8.66 35.96 -1.80
CA LEU A 38 7.32 35.79 -2.39
C LEU A 38 6.46 37.03 -2.12
N ASN A 39 5.56 37.37 -3.04
CA ASN A 39 4.54 38.38 -2.80
C ASN A 39 3.47 37.89 -1.81
N ASP A 40 2.62 38.77 -1.29
CA ASP A 40 1.67 38.42 -0.23
C ASP A 40 0.68 37.32 -0.63
N GLU A 41 0.19 37.31 -1.87
CA GLU A 41 -0.70 36.26 -2.37
C GLU A 41 0.01 34.90 -2.45
N GLN A 42 1.24 34.90 -2.96
CA GLN A 42 2.09 33.71 -3.04
C GLN A 42 2.41 33.17 -1.64
N ARG A 43 2.75 34.03 -0.66
CA ARG A 43 3.02 33.62 0.72
C ARG A 43 1.82 32.92 1.34
N VAL A 44 0.61 33.43 1.12
CA VAL A 44 -0.62 32.81 1.63
C VAL A 44 -0.83 31.44 1.00
N LYS A 45 -0.74 31.32 -0.33
CA LYS A 45 -0.90 30.03 -1.04
C LYS A 45 0.20 29.02 -0.69
N PHE A 46 1.42 29.49 -0.50
CA PHE A 46 2.54 28.67 -0.08
C PHE A 46 2.35 28.12 1.34
N SER A 47 1.96 28.97 2.30
CA SER A 47 1.93 28.61 3.72
C SER A 47 0.61 27.95 4.16
N ARG A 48 -0.53 28.32 3.56
CA ARG A 48 -1.85 27.83 3.96
C ARG A 48 -2.37 26.82 2.96
N LEU A 49 -2.59 25.59 3.42
CA LEU A 49 -3.18 24.53 2.62
C LEU A 49 -4.70 24.65 2.46
N ASN A 50 -5.37 25.39 3.36
CA ASN A 50 -6.83 25.57 3.37
C ASN A 50 -7.58 24.22 3.19
N ILE A 51 -7.18 23.19 3.94
CA ILE A 51 -7.77 21.86 3.86
C ILE A 51 -9.25 21.92 4.25
N ASN A 52 -10.12 21.37 3.41
CA ASN A 52 -11.50 21.11 3.79
C ASN A 52 -11.55 19.84 4.66
N LYS A 53 -11.91 20.00 5.94
CA LYS A 53 -11.92 18.92 6.95
C LYS A 53 -12.82 17.75 6.56
N GLU A 54 -13.92 18.02 5.84
CA GLU A 54 -14.89 16.99 5.42
C GLU A 54 -14.37 16.13 4.26
N THR A 55 -13.29 16.55 3.60
CA THR A 55 -12.67 15.84 2.47
C THR A 55 -11.44 15.03 2.86
N ILE A 56 -11.10 14.98 4.16
CA ILE A 56 -9.96 14.19 4.64
C ILE A 56 -10.28 12.70 4.46
N THR A 57 -9.66 12.09 3.46
CA THR A 57 -9.76 10.65 3.16
C THR A 57 -8.76 9.83 3.96
N TRP A 58 -7.74 10.46 4.54
CA TRP A 58 -6.68 9.78 5.27
C TRP A 58 -7.13 9.35 6.68
N ASN A 59 -7.29 8.04 6.86
CA ASN A 59 -7.59 7.39 8.13
C ASN A 59 -6.33 7.08 8.92
N ARG A 60 -6.51 6.70 10.19
CA ARG A 60 -5.43 6.14 11.01
C ARG A 60 -5.35 4.63 10.81
N VAL A 61 -4.26 4.02 11.27
CA VAL A 61 -4.11 2.56 11.22
C VAL A 61 -3.63 1.98 12.54
N ILE A 62 -4.00 0.73 12.79
CA ILE A 62 -3.48 -0.11 13.87
C ILE A 62 -3.47 -1.57 13.41
N ASP A 63 -2.46 -2.35 13.82
CA ASP A 63 -2.38 -3.77 13.44
C ASP A 63 -3.05 -4.68 14.46
N THR A 64 -4.32 -4.41 14.74
CA THR A 64 -5.14 -5.16 15.69
C THR A 64 -6.57 -5.25 15.16
N ASN A 65 -7.22 -6.39 15.34
CA ASN A 65 -8.63 -6.58 14.99
C ASN A 65 -9.55 -5.88 16.01
N ASP A 66 -9.68 -4.55 15.90
CA ASP A 66 -10.56 -3.75 16.76
C ASP A 66 -11.71 -3.14 15.96
N ARG A 67 -12.92 -3.68 16.16
CA ARG A 67 -14.13 -3.20 15.46
C ARG A 67 -14.65 -1.87 16.00
N PHE A 68 -14.33 -1.48 17.23
CA PHE A 68 -14.86 -0.26 17.85
C PHE A 68 -14.22 1.01 17.26
N LEU A 69 -13.06 0.88 16.62
CA LEU A 69 -12.36 1.98 15.97
C LEU A 69 -12.83 2.28 14.53
N ARG A 70 -13.84 1.55 14.02
CA ARG A 70 -14.42 1.77 12.67
C ARG A 70 -15.18 3.10 12.53
N GLY A 71 -15.47 3.78 13.62
CA GLY A 71 -16.07 5.10 13.62
C GLY A 71 -15.89 5.78 14.97
N ILE A 72 -15.10 6.85 14.99
CA ILE A 72 -14.75 7.59 16.20
C ILE A 72 -14.83 9.10 15.97
N GLU A 73 -14.98 9.85 17.06
CA GLU A 73 -14.81 11.30 17.07
C GLU A 73 -13.51 11.65 17.79
N ILE A 74 -12.69 12.50 17.16
CA ILE A 74 -11.41 12.98 17.71
C ILE A 74 -11.46 14.47 18.01
N GLY A 75 -10.45 14.99 18.72
CA GLY A 75 -10.35 16.42 19.03
C GLY A 75 -11.29 16.87 20.16
N LEU A 76 -11.66 15.95 21.05
CA LEU A 76 -12.52 16.23 22.20
C LEU A 76 -11.78 16.89 23.38
N GLY A 77 -10.45 16.93 23.34
CA GLY A 77 -9.62 17.56 24.35
C GLY A 77 -9.77 19.09 24.39
N PRO A 78 -9.42 19.73 25.52
CA PRO A 78 -9.54 21.18 25.68
C PRO A 78 -8.65 21.97 24.71
N ASN A 79 -7.51 21.41 24.31
CA ASN A 79 -6.55 22.06 23.40
C ASN A 79 -6.99 22.00 21.92
N GLU A 80 -7.84 21.02 21.58
CA GLU A 80 -8.33 20.79 20.21
C GLU A 80 -9.71 21.45 19.98
N LYS A 81 -10.11 22.41 20.83
CA LYS A 81 -11.39 23.11 20.73
C LYS A 81 -11.59 23.67 19.31
N GLY A 82 -12.74 23.38 18.70
CA GLY A 82 -13.07 23.78 17.32
C GLY A 82 -12.47 22.89 16.22
N HIS A 83 -11.74 21.84 16.58
CA HIS A 83 -11.07 20.93 15.65
C HIS A 83 -11.58 19.47 15.76
N LYS A 84 -12.80 19.30 16.27
CA LYS A 84 -13.48 18.00 16.30
C LYS A 84 -13.71 17.46 14.88
N ARG A 85 -13.59 16.15 14.73
CA ARG A 85 -13.73 15.45 13.44
C ARG A 85 -14.13 14.00 13.65
N LYS A 86 -14.99 13.47 12.77
CA LYS A 86 -15.23 12.02 12.64
C LYS A 86 -14.15 11.36 11.78
N THR A 87 -13.71 10.18 12.18
CA THR A 87 -12.68 9.39 11.48
C THR A 87 -12.78 7.92 11.87
N GLN A 88 -11.87 7.08 11.39
CA GLN A 88 -11.77 5.67 11.72
C GLN A 88 -10.31 5.22 11.74
N PHE A 89 -10.09 4.01 12.27
CA PHE A 89 -8.88 3.24 12.05
C PHE A 89 -9.13 2.10 11.07
N ASP A 90 -8.20 1.93 10.14
CA ASP A 90 -8.11 0.74 9.30
C ASP A 90 -7.02 -0.20 9.84
N ILE A 91 -7.07 -1.49 9.47
CA ILE A 91 -5.96 -2.39 9.79
C ILE A 91 -4.71 -1.99 8.99
N THR A 92 -3.51 -2.09 9.56
CA THR A 92 -2.27 -1.56 8.96
C THR A 92 -2.02 -2.00 7.50
N VAL A 93 -2.33 -3.25 7.17
CA VAL A 93 -2.19 -3.79 5.80
C VAL A 93 -3.12 -3.16 4.76
N ALA A 94 -4.15 -2.43 5.20
CA ALA A 94 -5.04 -1.65 4.35
C ALA A 94 -4.47 -0.28 3.96
N SER A 95 -3.38 0.16 4.60
CA SER A 95 -2.77 1.47 4.34
C SER A 95 -2.26 1.58 2.90
N GLU A 96 -2.45 2.75 2.27
CA GLU A 96 -1.79 3.07 1.00
C GLU A 96 -0.26 2.99 1.10
N ILE A 97 0.31 3.25 2.29
CA ILE A 97 1.75 3.09 2.55
C ILE A 97 2.19 1.64 2.33
N MET A 98 1.37 0.65 2.71
CA MET A 98 1.65 -0.77 2.47
C MET A 98 1.62 -1.09 0.96
N ALA A 99 0.66 -0.53 0.24
CA ALA A 99 0.58 -0.70 -1.21
C ALA A 99 1.79 -0.04 -1.93
N ILE A 100 2.23 1.13 -1.47
CA ILE A 100 3.43 1.80 -1.97
C ILE A 100 4.68 0.97 -1.70
N LEU A 101 4.83 0.42 -0.50
CA LEU A 101 5.96 -0.45 -0.16
C LEU A 101 6.01 -1.69 -1.06
N ALA A 102 4.86 -2.30 -1.34
CA ALA A 102 4.81 -3.48 -2.19
C ALA A 102 5.10 -3.18 -3.68
N LEU A 103 4.74 -1.99 -4.19
CA LEU A 103 4.97 -1.62 -5.59
C LEU A 103 6.25 -0.84 -5.86
N THR A 104 7.02 -0.50 -4.84
CA THR A 104 8.23 0.27 -5.06
C THR A 104 9.38 -0.58 -5.59
N THR A 105 10.27 0.06 -6.34
CA THR A 105 11.48 -0.52 -6.93
C THR A 105 12.77 -0.02 -6.27
N SER A 106 12.69 1.00 -5.43
CA SER A 106 13.82 1.57 -4.68
C SER A 106 13.33 2.52 -3.59
N LEU A 107 14.20 2.90 -2.65
CA LEU A 107 13.88 3.93 -1.64
C LEU A 107 13.50 5.28 -2.29
N GLN A 108 14.13 5.63 -3.41
CA GLN A 108 13.83 6.86 -4.15
C GLN A 108 12.44 6.82 -4.80
N ASP A 109 12.10 5.71 -5.47
CA ASP A 109 10.77 5.50 -6.03
C ASP A 109 9.68 5.49 -4.93
N MET A 110 9.97 4.90 -3.77
CA MET A 110 9.05 4.91 -2.63
C MET A 110 8.77 6.33 -2.15
N ARG A 111 9.82 7.15 -2.01
CA ARG A 111 9.73 8.56 -1.62
C ARG A 111 8.89 9.36 -2.61
N GLU A 112 9.08 9.16 -3.91
CA GLU A 112 8.31 9.83 -4.97
C GLU A 112 6.83 9.43 -4.94
N ARG A 113 6.52 8.16 -4.64
CA ARG A 113 5.15 7.70 -4.46
C ARG A 113 4.51 8.29 -3.22
N ILE A 114 5.24 8.30 -2.10
CA ILE A 114 4.79 8.96 -0.86
C ILE A 114 4.44 10.42 -1.12
N SER A 115 5.24 11.16 -1.88
CA SER A 115 4.99 12.58 -2.16
C SER A 115 3.67 12.84 -2.90
N LYS A 116 3.13 11.83 -3.59
CA LYS A 116 1.93 11.92 -4.43
C LYS A 116 0.66 11.47 -3.70
N ILE A 117 0.77 10.91 -2.50
CA ILE A 117 -0.38 10.50 -1.68
C ILE A 117 -1.29 11.71 -1.48
N VAL A 118 -2.56 11.58 -1.82
CA VAL A 118 -3.58 12.61 -1.60
C VAL A 118 -4.25 12.34 -0.25
N VAL A 119 -4.19 13.31 0.67
CA VAL A 119 -4.71 13.16 2.04
C VAL A 119 -6.05 13.87 2.27
N ALA A 120 -6.35 14.88 1.45
CA ALA A 120 -7.58 15.66 1.49
C ALA A 120 -7.72 16.50 0.21
N SER A 121 -8.80 17.28 0.11
CA SER A 121 -8.91 18.41 -0.80
C SER A 121 -8.89 19.75 -0.05
N ASP A 122 -8.49 20.81 -0.72
CA ASP A 122 -8.61 22.17 -0.20
C ASP A 122 -10.04 22.71 -0.36
N MET A 123 -10.30 23.92 0.14
CA MET A 123 -11.59 24.61 0.00
C MET A 123 -12.00 24.91 -1.46
N GLN A 124 -11.08 24.79 -2.43
CA GLN A 124 -11.34 24.94 -3.87
C GLN A 124 -11.49 23.58 -4.58
N GLY A 125 -11.44 22.47 -3.83
CA GLY A 125 -11.52 21.11 -4.38
C GLY A 125 -10.22 20.59 -4.98
N LYS A 126 -9.08 21.27 -4.83
CA LYS A 126 -7.79 20.80 -5.33
C LYS A 126 -7.19 19.77 -4.37
N PRO A 127 -6.49 18.74 -4.87
CA PRO A 127 -5.89 17.72 -4.02
C PRO A 127 -4.77 18.32 -3.17
N VAL A 128 -4.75 17.95 -1.89
CA VAL A 128 -3.66 18.24 -0.94
C VAL A 128 -2.89 16.95 -0.72
N THR A 129 -1.59 16.98 -1.02
CA THR A 129 -0.71 15.81 -0.97
C THR A 129 0.10 15.72 0.31
N ALA A 130 0.68 14.54 0.60
CA ALA A 130 1.62 14.37 1.71
C ALA A 130 2.84 15.31 1.61
N ASP A 131 3.27 15.64 0.39
CA ASP A 131 4.37 16.60 0.18
C ASP A 131 3.94 18.05 0.43
N ASP A 132 2.66 18.38 0.26
CA ASP A 132 2.12 19.68 0.66
C ASP A 132 2.08 19.86 2.17
N VAL A 133 1.79 18.77 2.90
CA VAL A 133 1.83 18.74 4.38
C VAL A 133 3.28 18.74 4.90
N GLY A 134 4.27 18.45 4.04
CA GLY A 134 5.68 18.49 4.40
C GLY A 134 6.23 17.21 5.04
N VAL A 135 5.51 16.08 4.93
CA VAL A 135 5.84 14.84 5.67
C VAL A 135 6.55 13.78 4.84
N THR A 136 6.71 13.99 3.52
CA THR A 136 7.32 13.01 2.59
C THR A 136 8.66 12.47 3.09
N ASP A 137 9.58 13.37 3.43
CA ASP A 137 10.94 13.00 3.76
C ASP A 137 11.00 12.31 5.14
N ALA A 138 10.22 12.78 6.12
CA ALA A 138 10.10 12.14 7.43
C ALA A 138 9.51 10.72 7.34
N LEU A 139 8.44 10.54 6.55
CA LEU A 139 7.85 9.22 6.33
C LEU A 139 8.82 8.28 5.60
N THR A 140 9.57 8.81 4.63
CA THR A 140 10.60 8.03 3.92
C THR A 140 11.69 7.55 4.88
N VAL A 141 12.10 8.37 5.86
CA VAL A 141 13.07 7.95 6.88
C VAL A 141 12.52 6.83 7.74
N LEU A 142 11.26 6.91 8.19
CA LEU A 142 10.61 5.83 8.96
C LEU A 142 10.53 4.52 8.16
N MET A 143 10.40 4.62 6.84
CA MET A 143 10.31 3.48 5.92
C MET A 143 11.67 3.05 5.34
N ARG A 144 12.79 3.68 5.76
CA ARG A 144 14.10 3.47 5.12
C ARG A 144 14.53 2.01 5.14
N ASP A 145 14.37 1.33 6.27
CA ASP A 145 14.79 -0.06 6.42
C ASP A 145 13.70 -1.03 5.94
N THR A 146 12.44 -0.59 5.88
CA THR A 146 11.31 -1.42 5.46
C THR A 146 11.33 -1.77 3.99
N VAL A 147 12.19 -1.16 3.16
CA VAL A 147 12.38 -1.57 1.76
C VAL A 147 13.23 -2.83 1.61
N ARG A 148 13.86 -3.32 2.68
CA ARG A 148 14.74 -4.50 2.64
C ARG A 148 13.92 -5.78 2.85
N PRO A 149 13.85 -6.70 1.86
CA PRO A 149 13.17 -7.97 2.03
C PRO A 149 13.75 -8.82 3.17
N ASN A 150 12.89 -9.44 3.98
CA ASN A 150 13.33 -10.33 5.05
C ASN A 150 13.63 -11.73 4.48
N LEU A 151 14.87 -12.19 4.62
CA LEU A 151 15.27 -13.53 4.23
C LEU A 151 14.95 -14.52 5.35
N MET A 152 14.24 -15.58 5.00
CA MET A 152 13.91 -16.73 5.84
C MET A 152 14.21 -18.02 5.08
N GLN A 153 13.82 -19.17 5.63
CA GLN A 153 13.94 -20.47 4.97
C GLN A 153 12.73 -21.35 5.23
N THR A 154 12.46 -22.29 4.32
CA THR A 154 11.52 -23.39 4.53
C THR A 154 12.09 -24.44 5.50
N LEU A 155 11.30 -25.45 5.86
CA LEU A 155 11.75 -26.59 6.68
C LEU A 155 12.90 -27.37 6.03
N GLU A 156 13.01 -27.35 4.70
CA GLU A 156 14.05 -28.04 3.92
C GLU A 156 15.25 -27.13 3.58
N GLY A 157 15.28 -25.90 4.12
CA GLY A 157 16.38 -24.96 3.91
C GLY A 157 16.29 -24.13 2.62
N THR A 158 15.20 -24.22 1.86
CA THR A 158 14.99 -23.37 0.67
C THR A 158 14.81 -21.91 1.10
N PRO A 159 15.53 -20.94 0.51
CA PRO A 159 15.42 -19.53 0.88
C PRO A 159 14.04 -18.95 0.52
N VAL A 160 13.50 -18.12 1.40
CA VAL A 160 12.18 -17.45 1.23
C VAL A 160 12.31 -15.98 1.56
N PHE A 161 11.79 -15.10 0.71
CA PHE A 161 11.58 -13.70 1.08
C PHE A 161 10.16 -13.47 1.59
N VAL A 162 10.04 -12.86 2.77
CA VAL A 162 8.75 -12.41 3.34
C VAL A 162 8.78 -10.88 3.42
N HIS A 163 8.01 -10.21 2.54
CA HIS A 163 8.10 -8.76 2.42
C HIS A 163 6.83 -8.11 1.85
N ALA A 164 6.31 -7.13 2.61
CA ALA A 164 5.03 -6.47 2.40
C ALA A 164 3.81 -7.43 2.41
N GLY A 165 2.61 -6.86 2.52
CA GLY A 165 1.37 -7.63 2.55
C GLY A 165 0.14 -6.76 2.39
N PRO A 166 -0.03 -6.04 1.25
CA PRO A 166 -1.21 -5.24 1.01
C PRO A 166 -2.44 -6.12 0.81
N PHE A 167 -3.62 -5.60 1.14
CA PHE A 167 -4.86 -6.31 0.82
C PHE A 167 -5.07 -6.52 -0.68
N ALA A 168 -5.70 -7.63 -1.04
CA ALA A 168 -5.99 -7.98 -2.42
C ALA A 168 -7.33 -7.42 -2.94
N ASN A 169 -8.18 -6.82 -2.08
CA ASN A 169 -9.44 -6.18 -2.50
C ASN A 169 -9.23 -4.70 -2.85
N ILE A 170 -8.75 -3.88 -1.91
CA ILE A 170 -8.52 -2.44 -2.07
C ILE A 170 -7.14 -2.10 -2.64
N ALA A 171 -6.21 -3.07 -2.66
CA ALA A 171 -4.90 -2.96 -3.28
C ALA A 171 -4.64 -4.20 -4.16
N HIS A 172 -3.36 -4.50 -4.45
CA HIS A 172 -2.97 -5.50 -5.45
C HIS A 172 -2.82 -6.91 -4.89
N GLY A 173 -2.47 -7.08 -3.60
CA GLY A 173 -2.54 -8.38 -2.95
C GLY A 173 -1.34 -9.30 -3.12
N GLN A 174 -0.13 -8.76 -3.33
CA GLN A 174 1.10 -9.54 -3.49
C GLN A 174 2.23 -8.99 -2.63
N SER A 175 3.25 -9.83 -2.42
CA SER A 175 4.55 -9.44 -1.88
C SER A 175 5.21 -8.34 -2.72
N SER A 176 6.25 -7.71 -2.18
CA SER A 176 6.89 -6.57 -2.83
C SER A 176 7.60 -6.91 -4.15
N ILE A 177 7.65 -5.95 -5.08
CA ILE A 177 8.48 -5.99 -6.29
C ILE A 177 9.98 -6.11 -5.95
N LEU A 178 10.45 -5.46 -4.88
CA LEU A 178 11.84 -5.54 -4.44
C LEU A 178 12.25 -6.99 -4.11
N ALA A 179 11.41 -7.73 -3.39
CA ALA A 179 11.67 -9.13 -3.07
C ALA A 179 11.82 -9.99 -4.33
N ASP A 180 10.89 -9.86 -5.29
CA ASP A 180 10.96 -10.61 -6.56
C ASP A 180 12.21 -10.27 -7.35
N LYS A 181 12.55 -8.98 -7.47
CA LYS A 181 13.74 -8.52 -8.20
C LYS A 181 15.04 -9.05 -7.57
N VAL A 182 15.14 -9.00 -6.24
CA VAL A 182 16.30 -9.55 -5.52
C VAL A 182 16.37 -11.07 -5.71
N ALA A 183 15.25 -11.78 -5.55
CA ALA A 183 15.17 -13.23 -5.73
C ALA A 183 15.62 -13.66 -7.13
N LEU A 184 15.09 -13.00 -8.18
CA LEU A 184 15.43 -13.30 -9.57
C LEU A 184 16.91 -13.06 -9.87
N LYS A 185 17.53 -12.07 -9.22
CA LYS A 185 18.98 -11.82 -9.36
C LYS A 185 19.83 -12.85 -8.62
N LEU A 186 19.37 -13.33 -7.47
CA LEU A 186 20.12 -14.30 -6.65
C LEU A 186 20.02 -15.73 -7.19
N VAL A 187 18.88 -16.12 -7.76
CA VAL A 187 18.65 -17.50 -8.19
C VAL A 187 19.42 -17.87 -9.46
N GLY A 188 19.81 -16.87 -10.27
CA GLY A 188 20.59 -17.05 -11.50
C GLY A 188 19.83 -17.76 -12.62
N ASP A 189 20.55 -18.13 -13.69
CA ASP A 189 19.95 -18.62 -14.94
C ASP A 189 19.29 -20.00 -14.83
N ASN A 190 19.71 -20.82 -13.85
CA ASN A 190 19.20 -22.17 -13.61
C ASN A 190 18.17 -22.23 -12.47
N GLY A 191 17.79 -21.08 -11.93
CA GLY A 191 16.89 -20.96 -10.81
C GLY A 191 15.50 -20.49 -11.21
N PHE A 192 14.55 -20.61 -10.30
CA PHE A 192 13.21 -20.05 -10.45
C PHE A 192 12.75 -19.37 -9.17
N VAL A 193 11.87 -18.38 -9.33
CA VAL A 193 11.23 -17.69 -8.21
C VAL A 193 9.74 -18.02 -8.25
N VAL A 194 9.24 -18.58 -7.16
CA VAL A 194 7.80 -18.79 -6.96
C VAL A 194 7.28 -17.65 -6.11
N THR A 195 6.26 -16.95 -6.61
CA THR A 195 5.49 -15.95 -5.87
C THR A 195 4.00 -16.27 -6.00
N GLU A 196 3.21 -15.71 -5.10
CA GLU A 196 1.75 -15.87 -5.08
C GLU A 196 1.02 -14.53 -5.17
N ALA A 197 -0.30 -14.62 -5.38
CA ALA A 197 -1.21 -13.50 -5.28
C ALA A 197 -2.45 -13.89 -4.46
N GLY A 198 -2.94 -12.98 -3.63
CA GLY A 198 -4.09 -13.22 -2.77
C GLY A 198 -5.42 -13.32 -3.53
N PHE A 199 -6.37 -14.09 -3.00
CA PHE A 199 -7.63 -14.48 -3.65
C PHE A 199 -7.44 -15.37 -4.90
N GLY A 200 -8.50 -15.54 -5.69
CA GLY A 200 -8.47 -16.30 -6.95
C GLY A 200 -7.80 -15.52 -8.08
N ALA A 201 -7.68 -16.16 -9.25
CA ALA A 201 -7.08 -15.54 -10.43
C ALA A 201 -7.90 -14.36 -10.98
N ASP A 202 -9.20 -14.31 -10.69
CA ASP A 202 -10.13 -13.23 -11.01
C ASP A 202 -9.81 -11.91 -10.29
N ILE A 203 -9.08 -11.95 -9.16
CA ILE A 203 -8.69 -10.75 -8.41
C ILE A 203 -7.16 -10.68 -8.29
N GLY A 204 -6.55 -11.68 -7.67
CA GLY A 204 -5.12 -11.67 -7.35
C GLY A 204 -4.25 -11.73 -8.59
N LEU A 205 -4.52 -12.70 -9.47
CA LEU A 205 -3.72 -12.87 -10.68
C LEU A 205 -3.96 -11.75 -11.70
N GLU A 206 -5.21 -11.30 -11.84
CA GLU A 206 -5.55 -10.11 -12.64
C GLU A 206 -4.70 -8.91 -12.23
N LYS A 207 -4.67 -8.58 -10.94
CA LYS A 207 -3.86 -7.46 -10.42
C LYS A 207 -2.36 -7.76 -10.49
N PHE A 208 -1.95 -9.02 -10.42
CA PHE A 208 -0.54 -9.40 -10.57
C PHE A 208 -0.06 -9.02 -11.97
N PHE A 209 -0.80 -9.41 -13.02
CA PHE A 209 -0.43 -9.09 -14.40
C PHE A 209 -0.64 -7.60 -14.73
N ASN A 210 -1.79 -7.03 -14.36
CA ASN A 210 -2.16 -5.69 -14.81
C ASN A 210 -1.61 -4.56 -13.92
N VAL A 211 -1.13 -4.86 -12.71
CA VAL A 211 -0.53 -3.89 -11.81
C VAL A 211 0.93 -4.25 -11.54
N LYS A 212 1.21 -5.35 -10.82
CA LYS A 212 2.56 -5.65 -10.34
C LYS A 212 3.55 -5.90 -11.48
N CYS A 213 3.20 -6.66 -12.51
CA CYS A 213 4.05 -6.90 -13.68
C CYS A 213 4.31 -5.61 -14.45
N ARG A 214 3.28 -4.77 -14.68
CA ARG A 214 3.45 -3.47 -15.36
C ARG A 214 4.38 -2.52 -14.62
N TYR A 215 4.27 -2.41 -13.29
CA TYR A 215 5.15 -1.56 -12.50
C TYR A 215 6.56 -2.13 -12.32
N SER A 216 6.69 -3.46 -12.23
CA SER A 216 7.99 -4.10 -12.03
C SER A 216 8.80 -4.25 -13.31
N GLY A 217 8.13 -4.36 -14.45
CA GLY A 217 8.70 -4.81 -15.73
C GLY A 217 8.97 -6.31 -15.80
N LEU A 218 8.50 -7.09 -14.81
CA LEU A 218 8.70 -8.54 -14.77
C LEU A 218 7.59 -9.25 -15.54
N GLN A 219 7.94 -10.37 -16.18
CA GLN A 219 7.00 -11.24 -16.88
C GLN A 219 7.06 -12.65 -16.27
N PRO A 220 5.92 -13.23 -15.89
CA PRO A 220 5.85 -14.59 -15.36
C PRO A 220 6.03 -15.62 -16.49
N SER A 221 6.82 -16.66 -16.25
CA SER A 221 7.04 -17.75 -17.22
C SER A 221 6.00 -18.87 -17.15
N ALA A 222 5.35 -19.02 -15.99
CA ALA A 222 4.33 -20.04 -15.76
C ALA A 222 3.36 -19.59 -14.67
N VAL A 223 2.15 -20.15 -14.68
CA VAL A 223 1.12 -19.95 -13.66
C VAL A 223 0.73 -21.30 -13.10
N VAL A 224 0.69 -21.40 -11.77
CA VAL A 224 0.16 -22.58 -11.06
C VAL A 224 -1.17 -22.17 -10.41
N LEU A 225 -2.25 -22.84 -10.79
CA LEU A 225 -3.56 -22.65 -10.16
C LEU A 225 -3.80 -23.76 -9.14
N VAL A 226 -3.88 -23.37 -7.87
CA VAL A 226 -4.18 -24.29 -6.78
C VAL A 226 -5.68 -24.57 -6.74
N ALA A 227 -6.05 -25.84 -6.74
CA ALA A 227 -7.43 -26.28 -6.60
C ALA A 227 -7.52 -27.48 -5.64
N THR A 228 -8.66 -27.65 -4.97
CA THR A 228 -8.92 -28.80 -4.11
C THR A 228 -10.26 -29.43 -4.44
N ILE A 229 -10.37 -30.76 -4.29
CA ILE A 229 -11.60 -31.51 -4.53
C ILE A 229 -12.78 -30.91 -3.74
N ARG A 230 -12.56 -30.54 -2.47
CA ARG A 230 -13.62 -29.96 -1.62
C ARG A 230 -14.07 -28.58 -2.10
N ALA A 231 -13.14 -27.71 -2.51
CA ALA A 231 -13.48 -26.40 -3.05
C ALA A 231 -14.27 -26.53 -4.36
N LEU A 232 -13.88 -27.47 -5.24
CA LEU A 232 -14.62 -27.74 -6.47
C LEU A 232 -16.04 -28.22 -6.15
N LYS A 233 -16.22 -29.15 -5.20
CA LYS A 233 -17.57 -29.56 -4.79
C LYS A 233 -18.42 -28.41 -4.27
N MET A 234 -17.83 -27.46 -3.54
CA MET A 234 -18.55 -26.27 -3.07
C MET A 234 -18.99 -25.40 -4.26
N HIS A 235 -18.11 -25.15 -5.21
CA HIS A 235 -18.45 -24.40 -6.43
C HIS A 235 -19.39 -25.16 -7.39
N GLY A 236 -19.48 -26.49 -7.26
CA GLY A 236 -20.42 -27.33 -7.98
C GLY A 236 -21.82 -27.40 -7.38
N GLY A 237 -22.12 -26.60 -6.35
CA GLY A 237 -23.45 -26.54 -5.71
C GLY A 237 -23.54 -27.29 -4.38
N GLY A 238 -22.41 -27.72 -3.80
CA GLY A 238 -22.39 -28.28 -2.45
C GLY A 238 -22.90 -27.31 -1.37
N PRO A 239 -23.31 -27.82 -0.20
CA PRO A 239 -23.96 -27.03 0.84
C PRO A 239 -23.01 -25.97 1.46
N PRO A 240 -23.50 -24.78 1.88
CA PRO A 240 -22.64 -23.70 2.37
C PRO A 240 -21.67 -24.14 3.48
N VAL A 241 -20.41 -23.75 3.32
CA VAL A 241 -19.36 -23.96 4.33
C VAL A 241 -19.35 -22.77 5.28
N VAL A 242 -19.61 -23.03 6.57
CA VAL A 242 -19.61 -22.02 7.63
C VAL A 242 -18.43 -22.27 8.56
N ALA A 243 -17.61 -21.24 8.78
CA ALA A 243 -16.46 -21.33 9.69
C ALA A 243 -16.88 -21.77 11.09
N GLY A 244 -16.14 -22.72 11.67
CA GLY A 244 -16.43 -23.31 12.99
C GLY A 244 -17.49 -24.41 12.99
N SER A 245 -18.18 -24.66 11.88
CA SER A 245 -19.10 -25.79 11.74
C SER A 245 -18.40 -27.02 11.16
N PRO A 246 -18.80 -28.25 11.53
CA PRO A 246 -18.31 -29.46 10.86
C PRO A 246 -18.62 -29.44 9.37
N LEU A 247 -17.71 -30.00 8.57
CA LEU A 247 -17.94 -30.18 7.15
C LEU A 247 -19.12 -31.13 6.91
N LYS A 248 -19.97 -30.77 5.94
CA LYS A 248 -21.10 -31.60 5.50
C LYS A 248 -20.61 -32.87 4.79
N HIS A 249 -21.47 -33.88 4.75
CA HIS A 249 -21.16 -35.23 4.28
C HIS A 249 -20.53 -35.25 2.87
N GLU A 250 -21.04 -34.41 1.97
CA GLU A 250 -20.63 -34.24 0.58
C GLU A 250 -19.15 -33.87 0.43
N TYR A 251 -18.60 -33.18 1.43
CA TYR A 251 -17.19 -32.77 1.44
C TYR A 251 -16.24 -33.85 1.96
N CYS A 252 -16.77 -34.85 2.67
CA CYS A 252 -15.99 -35.93 3.27
C CYS A 252 -16.06 -37.25 2.50
N HIS A 253 -17.03 -37.41 1.60
CA HIS A 253 -17.24 -38.62 0.81
C HIS A 253 -17.10 -38.34 -0.68
N GLU A 254 -16.87 -39.37 -1.49
CA GLU A 254 -16.80 -39.22 -2.94
C GLU A 254 -18.10 -38.62 -3.50
N ASN A 255 -17.95 -37.65 -4.39
CA ASN A 255 -19.06 -37.09 -5.18
C ASN A 255 -18.46 -36.47 -6.44
N VAL A 256 -18.47 -37.23 -7.53
CA VAL A 256 -17.84 -36.86 -8.79
C VAL A 256 -18.62 -35.76 -9.53
N ASP A 257 -19.95 -35.79 -9.43
CA ASP A 257 -20.82 -34.81 -10.09
C ASP A 257 -20.56 -33.39 -9.58
N LEU A 258 -20.49 -33.21 -8.24
CA LEU A 258 -20.15 -31.91 -7.65
C LEU A 258 -18.74 -31.43 -8.04
N VAL A 259 -17.77 -32.34 -8.20
CA VAL A 259 -16.42 -31.97 -8.64
C VAL A 259 -16.45 -31.52 -10.10
N LYS A 260 -17.13 -32.27 -10.97
CA LYS A 260 -17.27 -31.96 -12.39
C LYS A 260 -17.93 -30.60 -12.58
N GLU A 261 -19.01 -30.36 -11.85
CA GLU A 261 -19.72 -29.09 -11.91
C GLU A 261 -18.85 -27.93 -11.39
N GLY A 262 -18.09 -28.14 -10.32
CA GLY A 262 -17.11 -27.16 -9.83
C GLY A 262 -15.98 -26.85 -10.80
N CYS A 263 -15.51 -27.86 -11.54
CA CYS A 263 -14.54 -27.66 -12.62
C CYS A 263 -15.11 -26.74 -13.70
N ASP A 264 -16.39 -26.93 -14.06
CA ASP A 264 -17.04 -26.20 -15.14
C ASP A 264 -17.45 -24.78 -14.73
N THR A 265 -17.94 -24.60 -13.51
CA THR A 265 -18.42 -23.30 -13.02
C THR A 265 -17.31 -22.39 -12.52
N ASN A 266 -16.23 -22.94 -11.98
CA ASN A 266 -15.15 -22.18 -11.34
C ASN A 266 -13.78 -22.40 -11.99
N LEU A 267 -13.19 -23.60 -11.89
CA LEU A 267 -11.79 -23.83 -12.26
C LEU A 267 -11.51 -23.50 -13.73
N ARG A 268 -12.42 -23.84 -14.64
CA ARG A 268 -12.32 -23.51 -16.06
C ARG A 268 -12.18 -22.01 -16.29
N LYS A 269 -12.98 -21.19 -15.60
CA LYS A 269 -12.93 -19.73 -15.72
C LYS A 269 -11.64 -19.16 -15.12
N GLN A 270 -11.20 -19.69 -13.98
CA GLN A 270 -9.93 -19.32 -13.36
C GLN A 270 -8.74 -19.66 -14.26
N ALA A 271 -8.77 -20.82 -14.92
CA ALA A 271 -7.78 -21.23 -15.91
C ALA A 271 -7.80 -20.33 -17.17
N GLN A 272 -8.96 -19.88 -17.61
CA GLN A 272 -9.07 -18.90 -18.71
C GLN A 272 -8.51 -17.54 -18.31
N ALA A 273 -8.79 -17.06 -17.10
CA ALA A 273 -8.23 -15.81 -16.58
C ALA A 273 -6.70 -15.87 -16.47
N GLY A 274 -6.15 -17.03 -16.13
CA GLY A 274 -4.71 -17.27 -16.10
C GLY A 274 -4.03 -17.40 -17.47
N ARG A 275 -4.77 -17.33 -18.59
CA ARG A 275 -4.22 -17.51 -19.96
C ARG A 275 -3.83 -16.21 -20.70
N CYS A 276 -3.75 -15.06 -20.03
CA CYS A 276 -3.20 -13.80 -20.58
C CYS A 276 -1.91 -13.44 -19.81
N VAL A 277 -0.80 -12.90 -20.35
CA VAL A 277 -0.46 -12.18 -21.59
C VAL A 277 0.83 -12.76 -22.18
#